data_AF-A0A959P2P0-F1
#
_entry.id   AF-A0A959P2P0-F1
#
_cell.length_a   1.000
_cell.length_b   1.000
_cell.length_c   1.000
_cell.angle_alpha   90.00
_cell.angle_beta   90.00
_cell.angle_gamma   90.00
#
_symmetry.space_group_name_H-M   'P 1'
#
loop_
_entity.id
_entity.type
_entity.pdbx_description
1 polymer ?
#
loop_
_entity_poly.entity_id
_entity_poly.type
_entity_poly.pdbx_seq_one_letter_code
_entity_poly.pdbx_strand_id
1 'polypeptide(L)'
;MQITGKPKIKLRSEAHDYINLFLLLGERAENFMPNDTLNLLKNFVRICYEEPIDPSKQLAEIDKYILELKESIPGYTDVSLMIFPHEDSKAFQYRTQKQSFENKLKYFIDTEAVDSQTKEQTLNILNSHDYSVGTPPVTEAHLDLMYKMVLGDDVTELRKFRDVIGVNGDIEEAQWNYFMDVLEQMIIQSSHYTTNAEKQDFLNRTFLTVNFKGLDGFIKTVVGGGSNTVVELLSEEIFNNKDVKVIDFKNADDLFKQIESDTTSIFIVKIENMRKNIFNDKKWFPYLTRLVLVDDSPESESTNTSLVFCFHNKIVNTLNKVHTKKLGALANSQLNLRLILDKVNDKNLETFRSCAEQKIADYEEELKQFELEQLGETENNLKNLNLYKFNNFVKQIIKDKYAITKLHDFIVLVQNCKNPKALQKTNKALISEFETRTKAYIYANIEQVQIA
;
A
#
# COMPACT_ATOMS: atom_id res chain seq x y z
N MET A 1 -10.93 1.49 20.40
CA MET A 1 -11.26 2.72 21.15
C MET A 1 -12.06 3.63 20.25
N GLN A 2 -13.31 3.96 20.60
CA GLN A 2 -14.18 4.81 19.78
C GLN A 2 -14.49 6.10 20.54
N ILE A 3 -14.34 7.23 19.86
CA ILE A 3 -14.80 8.53 20.35
C ILE A 3 -16.07 8.89 19.57
N THR A 4 -17.14 9.23 20.27
CA THR A 4 -18.38 9.72 19.66
C THR A 4 -18.51 11.23 19.89
N GLY A 5 -18.77 11.97 18.80
CA GLY A 5 -18.98 13.43 18.85
C GLY A 5 -17.77 14.28 18.45
N LYS A 6 -17.87 15.59 18.68
CA LYS A 6 -16.79 16.58 18.46
C LYS A 6 -16.46 17.26 19.79
N PRO A 7 -15.20 17.66 20.03
CA PRO A 7 -14.87 18.48 21.20
C PRO A 7 -15.76 19.72 21.22
N LYS A 8 -16.44 19.96 22.35
CA LYS A 8 -17.36 21.11 22.47
C LYS A 8 -16.63 22.42 22.82
N ILE A 9 -15.37 22.33 23.24
CA ILE A 9 -14.49 23.46 23.52
C ILE A 9 -13.41 23.58 22.45
N LYS A 10 -12.95 24.80 22.17
CA LYS A 10 -11.78 25.06 21.31
C LYS A 10 -10.50 24.61 22.03
N LEU A 11 -10.01 23.43 21.67
CA LEU A 11 -8.80 22.84 22.23
C LEU A 11 -7.52 23.44 21.58
N ARG A 12 -6.41 23.42 22.32
CA ARG A 12 -5.07 23.76 21.79
C ARG A 12 -4.55 22.68 20.83
N SER A 13 -3.53 22.99 20.04
CA SER A 13 -2.91 22.02 19.11
C SER A 13 -2.38 20.78 19.84
N GLU A 14 -1.70 20.96 20.98
CA GLU A 14 -1.16 19.86 21.78
C GLU A 14 -2.24 18.88 22.27
N ALA A 15 -3.42 19.39 22.62
CA ALA A 15 -4.54 18.55 23.03
C ALA A 15 -5.03 17.67 21.87
N HIS A 16 -5.08 18.22 20.65
CA HIS A 16 -5.43 17.45 19.46
C HIS A 16 -4.38 16.37 19.16
N ASP A 17 -3.10 16.62 19.43
CA ASP A 17 -2.04 15.63 19.21
C ASP A 17 -2.23 14.38 20.09
N TYR A 18 -2.59 14.55 21.36
CA TYR A 18 -2.87 13.43 22.28
C TYR A 18 -4.21 12.74 22.00
N ILE A 19 -5.24 13.47 21.57
CA ILE A 19 -6.50 12.86 21.10
C ILE A 19 -6.23 11.99 19.86
N ASN A 20 -5.46 12.49 18.91
CA ASN A 20 -5.08 11.74 17.71
C ASN A 20 -4.22 10.52 18.06
N LEU A 21 -3.31 10.64 19.04
CA LEU A 21 -2.55 9.51 19.57
C LEU A 21 -3.49 8.41 20.08
N PHE A 22 -4.44 8.76 20.94
CA PHE A 22 -5.43 7.83 21.49
C PHE A 22 -6.24 7.11 20.40
N LEU A 23 -6.72 7.85 19.40
CA LEU A 23 -7.48 7.29 18.28
C LEU A 23 -6.66 6.29 17.46
N LEU A 24 -5.38 6.59 17.21
CA LEU A 24 -4.52 5.78 16.35
C LEU A 24 -3.94 4.54 17.04
N LEU A 25 -3.70 4.60 18.36
CA LEU A 25 -3.20 3.46 19.14
C LEU A 25 -4.25 2.34 19.28
N GLY A 26 -5.54 2.70 19.33
CA GLY A 26 -6.64 1.74 19.44
C GLY A 26 -6.60 0.90 20.73
N GLU A 27 -7.34 -0.22 20.75
CA GLU A 27 -7.47 -1.07 21.95
C GLU A 27 -6.19 -1.85 22.30
N ARG A 28 -5.31 -2.06 21.32
CA ARG A 28 -4.09 -2.88 21.49
C ARG A 28 -2.90 -2.10 22.05
N ALA A 29 -3.10 -0.82 22.37
CA ALA A 29 -2.09 -0.01 23.06
C ALA A 29 -1.61 -0.65 24.37
N GLU A 30 -2.47 -1.44 25.02
CA GLU A 30 -2.18 -2.20 26.25
C GLU A 30 -1.00 -3.17 26.09
N ASN A 31 -0.61 -3.51 24.87
CA ASN A 31 0.51 -4.39 24.58
C ASN A 31 1.90 -3.78 24.86
N PHE A 32 2.00 -2.46 24.99
CA PHE A 32 3.30 -1.78 25.18
C PHE A 32 3.19 -0.49 26.00
N MET A 33 1.98 0.04 26.24
CA MET A 33 1.77 1.18 27.14
C MET A 33 1.53 0.73 28.58
N PRO A 34 2.18 1.36 29.58
CA PRO A 34 1.80 1.19 30.98
C PRO A 34 0.33 1.54 31.22
N ASN A 35 -0.35 0.72 32.03
CA ASN A 35 -1.78 0.91 32.35
C ASN A 35 -2.10 2.29 32.91
N ASP A 36 -1.21 2.85 33.76
CA ASP A 36 -1.40 4.16 34.36
C ASP A 36 -1.44 5.27 33.30
N THR A 37 -0.51 5.22 32.34
CA THR A 37 -0.44 6.17 31.23
C THR A 37 -1.62 6.02 30.27
N LEU A 38 -2.06 4.77 30.03
CA LEU A 38 -3.23 4.53 29.19
C LEU A 38 -4.52 5.04 29.85
N ASN A 39 -4.66 4.85 31.17
CA ASN A 39 -5.80 5.38 31.93
C ASN A 39 -5.77 6.91 31.96
N LEU A 40 -4.60 7.52 32.09
CA LEU A 40 -4.42 8.96 31.98
C LEU A 40 -4.91 9.48 30.62
N LEU A 41 -4.51 8.82 29.53
CA LEU A 41 -4.95 9.17 28.18
C LEU A 41 -6.46 8.98 27.96
N LYS A 42 -7.03 7.88 28.48
CA LYS A 42 -8.49 7.62 28.48
C LYS A 42 -9.25 8.74 29.21
N ASN A 43 -8.79 9.13 30.40
CA ASN A 43 -9.42 10.18 31.21
C ASN A 43 -9.31 11.55 30.54
N PHE A 44 -8.13 11.87 29.99
CA PHE A 44 -7.91 13.10 29.23
C PHE A 44 -8.88 13.23 28.06
N VAL A 45 -8.99 12.19 27.23
CA VAL A 45 -9.92 12.19 26.09
C VAL A 45 -11.37 12.31 26.55
N ARG A 46 -11.75 11.64 27.65
CA ARG A 46 -13.10 11.76 28.22
C ARG A 46 -13.42 13.22 28.55
N ILE A 47 -12.53 13.90 29.27
CA ILE A 47 -12.71 15.31 29.67
C ILE A 47 -12.77 16.24 28.46
N CYS A 48 -12.02 15.98 27.40
CA CYS A 48 -12.09 16.80 26.18
C CYS A 48 -13.45 16.74 25.44
N TYR A 49 -14.25 15.70 25.67
CA TYR A 49 -15.52 15.45 24.98
C TYR A 49 -16.75 15.55 25.89
N GLU A 50 -16.57 15.59 27.22
CA GLU A 50 -17.63 15.86 28.20
C GLU A 50 -18.23 17.28 28.04
N GLU A 51 -19.52 17.43 28.36
CA GLU A 51 -20.18 18.73 28.32
C GLU A 51 -19.65 19.67 29.41
N PRO A 52 -19.21 20.90 29.05
CA PRO A 52 -18.72 21.85 30.05
C PRO A 52 -19.83 22.27 31.01
N ILE A 53 -19.65 21.96 32.30
CA ILE A 53 -20.40 22.63 33.37
C ILE A 53 -19.76 24.01 33.65
N ASP A 54 -18.43 24.10 33.63
CA ASP A 54 -17.64 25.34 33.73
C ASP A 54 -16.48 25.28 32.71
N PRO A 55 -16.56 26.00 31.58
CA PRO A 55 -15.54 25.95 30.52
C PRO A 55 -14.13 26.35 30.98
N SER A 56 -14.02 27.27 31.93
CA SER A 56 -12.70 27.76 32.39
C SER A 56 -12.00 26.73 33.26
N LYS A 57 -12.76 26.06 34.14
CA LYS A 57 -12.23 24.97 34.96
C LYS A 57 -11.86 23.75 34.12
N GLN A 58 -12.70 23.39 33.15
CA GLN A 58 -12.41 22.27 32.25
C GLN A 58 -11.14 22.53 31.43
N LEU A 59 -10.92 23.76 30.95
CA LEU A 59 -9.68 24.14 30.26
C LEU A 59 -8.44 24.03 31.17
N ALA A 60 -8.54 24.49 32.42
CA ALA A 60 -7.44 24.37 33.38
C ALA A 60 -7.13 22.90 33.72
N GLU A 61 -8.16 22.06 33.81
CA GLU A 61 -8.02 20.62 34.02
C GLU A 61 -7.37 19.94 32.80
N ILE A 62 -7.81 20.26 31.58
CA ILE A 62 -7.19 19.81 30.33
C ILE A 62 -5.71 20.18 30.30
N ASP A 63 -5.36 21.43 30.63
CA ASP A 63 -3.98 21.88 30.69
C ASP A 63 -3.15 21.10 31.72
N LYS A 64 -3.75 20.75 32.88
CA LYS A 64 -3.12 19.89 33.88
C LYS A 64 -2.84 18.48 33.34
N TYR A 65 -3.83 17.85 32.68
CA TYR A 65 -3.63 16.53 32.06
C TYR A 65 -2.57 16.56 30.96
N ILE A 66 -2.47 17.65 30.19
CA ILE A 66 -1.39 17.81 29.19
C ILE A 66 -0.01 17.78 29.86
N LEU A 67 0.15 18.44 31.00
CA LEU A 67 1.40 18.41 31.76
C LEU A 67 1.70 16.99 32.28
N GLU A 68 0.72 16.33 32.89
CA GLU A 68 0.86 14.95 33.36
C GLU A 68 1.18 13.97 32.22
N LEU A 69 0.62 14.18 31.02
CA LEU A 69 0.90 13.40 29.82
C LEU A 69 2.31 13.65 29.27
N LYS A 70 2.79 14.91 29.31
CA LYS A 70 4.18 15.24 28.93
C LYS A 70 5.19 14.56 29.85
N GLU A 71 4.90 14.49 31.15
CA GLU A 71 5.73 13.76 32.12
C GLU A 71 5.64 12.25 31.90
N SER A 72 4.45 11.73 31.61
CA SER A 72 4.22 10.29 31.45
C SER A 72 4.76 9.71 30.14
N ILE A 73 4.80 10.51 29.06
CA ILE A 73 5.27 10.09 27.74
C ILE A 73 6.44 11.00 27.32
N PRO A 74 7.62 10.80 27.94
CA PRO A 74 8.78 11.66 27.68
C PRO A 74 9.20 11.59 26.21
N GLY A 75 9.55 12.74 25.64
CA GLY A 75 9.99 12.86 24.25
C GLY A 75 8.89 12.94 23.19
N TYR A 76 7.61 12.78 23.56
CA TYR A 76 6.51 12.90 22.59
C TYR A 76 6.41 14.31 21.99
N THR A 77 6.64 15.34 22.80
CA THR A 77 6.74 16.73 22.32
C THR A 77 8.08 17.02 21.65
N ASP A 78 9.16 16.40 22.11
CA ASP A 78 10.51 16.73 21.65
C ASP A 78 10.78 16.18 20.25
N VAL A 79 10.32 14.97 19.97
CA VAL A 79 10.38 14.38 18.62
C VAL A 79 9.57 15.21 17.63
N SER A 80 8.45 15.82 18.07
CA SER A 80 7.70 16.76 17.23
C SER A 80 8.54 17.98 16.82
N LEU A 81 9.50 18.41 17.64
CA LEU A 81 10.39 19.54 17.37
C LEU A 81 11.58 19.15 16.48
N MET A 82 11.97 17.88 16.47
CA MET A 82 13.04 17.33 15.62
C MET A 82 12.58 17.07 14.18
N ILE A 83 11.27 16.96 13.94
CA ILE A 83 10.70 16.87 12.59
C ILE A 83 10.94 18.21 11.89
N PHE A 84 11.51 18.18 10.68
CA PHE A 84 11.66 19.39 9.88
C PHE A 84 10.31 20.12 9.77
N PRO A 85 10.27 21.44 10.02
CA PRO A 85 9.06 22.21 9.79
C PRO A 85 8.66 21.97 8.33
N HIS A 86 7.42 21.56 8.11
CA HIS A 86 6.87 21.18 6.80
C HIS A 86 7.08 22.24 5.71
N GLU A 87 7.38 23.48 6.12
CA GLU A 87 7.65 24.62 5.24
C GLU A 87 9.08 24.63 4.64
N ASP A 88 10.06 23.98 5.28
CA ASP A 88 11.46 23.98 4.85
C ASP A 88 11.85 22.79 3.96
N SER A 89 10.95 21.80 3.77
CA SER A 89 11.17 20.75 2.77
C SER A 89 11.31 21.37 1.37
N LYS A 90 12.31 20.93 0.60
CA LYS A 90 12.53 21.36 -0.80
C LYS A 90 11.25 21.32 -1.63
N ALA A 91 10.43 20.31 -1.35
CA ALA A 91 9.17 20.12 -2.03
C ALA A 91 8.18 21.27 -1.72
N PHE A 92 8.15 21.80 -0.49
CA PHE A 92 7.32 22.95 -0.12
C PHE A 92 7.89 24.25 -0.70
N GLN A 93 9.21 24.41 -0.70
CA GLN A 93 9.88 25.52 -1.40
C GLN A 93 9.44 25.58 -2.88
N TYR A 94 9.38 24.45 -3.59
CA TYR A 94 8.86 24.40 -4.96
C TYR A 94 7.37 24.76 -5.07
N ARG A 95 6.53 24.34 -4.11
CA ARG A 95 5.11 24.72 -4.08
C ARG A 95 4.93 26.21 -3.81
N THR A 96 5.68 26.77 -2.87
CA THR A 96 5.69 28.20 -2.55
C THR A 96 6.20 29.02 -3.73
N GLN A 97 7.26 28.55 -4.42
CA GLN A 97 7.73 29.15 -5.66
C GLN A 97 6.67 29.09 -6.77
N LYS A 98 5.98 27.95 -6.95
CA LYS A 98 4.86 27.81 -7.90
C LYS A 98 3.74 28.79 -7.57
N GLN A 99 3.33 28.88 -6.30
CA GLN A 99 2.27 29.79 -5.88
C GLN A 99 2.68 31.26 -6.00
N SER A 100 3.94 31.60 -5.71
CA SER A 100 4.52 32.92 -5.94
C SER A 100 4.54 33.28 -7.43
N PHE A 101 4.88 32.32 -8.28
CA PHE A 101 4.85 32.45 -9.74
C PHE A 101 3.41 32.69 -10.25
N GLU A 102 2.45 31.86 -9.86
CA GLU A 102 1.02 32.04 -10.20
C GLU A 102 0.49 33.40 -9.76
N ASN A 103 0.84 33.86 -8.56
CA ASN A 103 0.45 35.17 -8.05
C ASN A 103 1.06 36.33 -8.85
N LYS A 104 2.32 36.18 -9.31
CA LYS A 104 2.94 37.17 -10.20
C LYS A 104 2.27 37.22 -11.56
N LEU A 105 1.92 36.07 -12.15
CA LEU A 105 1.19 36.00 -13.41
C LEU A 105 -0.18 36.69 -13.28
N LYS A 106 -0.93 36.41 -12.21
CA LYS A 106 -2.20 37.09 -11.91
C LYS A 106 -2.02 38.59 -11.78
N TYR A 107 -1.00 39.03 -11.04
CA TYR A 107 -0.68 40.46 -10.91
C TYR A 107 -0.43 41.13 -12.27
N PHE A 108 0.37 40.53 -13.15
CA PHE A 108 0.63 41.09 -14.49
C PHE A 108 -0.62 41.14 -15.38
N ILE A 109 -1.52 40.16 -15.25
CA ILE A 109 -2.81 40.14 -15.95
C ILE A 109 -3.73 41.25 -15.44
N ASP A 110 -3.83 41.40 -14.12
CA ASP A 110 -4.77 42.30 -13.44
C ASP A 110 -4.35 43.77 -13.53
N THR A 111 -3.05 44.05 -13.60
CA THR A 111 -2.50 45.42 -13.70
C THR A 111 -2.31 45.92 -15.13
N GLU A 112 -2.64 45.12 -16.15
CA GLU A 112 -2.43 45.43 -17.58
C GLU A 112 -0.98 45.86 -17.90
N ALA A 113 -0.01 45.42 -17.10
CA ALA A 113 1.40 45.78 -17.24
C ALA A 113 2.07 45.10 -18.46
N VAL A 114 1.32 44.27 -19.20
CA VAL A 114 1.76 43.51 -20.37
C VAL A 114 0.81 43.75 -21.54
N ASP A 115 1.34 43.67 -22.76
CA ASP A 115 0.55 43.84 -23.98
C ASP A 115 -0.49 42.72 -24.18
N SER A 116 -1.46 42.94 -25.07
CA SER A 116 -2.58 42.02 -25.27
C SER A 116 -2.15 40.60 -25.65
N GLN A 117 -1.07 40.47 -26.42
CA GLN A 117 -0.53 39.18 -26.86
C GLN A 117 0.14 38.42 -25.70
N THR A 118 0.93 39.12 -24.88
CA THR A 118 1.57 38.52 -23.70
C THR A 118 0.54 38.22 -22.61
N LYS A 119 -0.52 39.03 -22.49
CA LYS A 119 -1.64 38.78 -21.57
C LYS A 119 -2.35 37.47 -21.91
N GLU A 120 -2.61 37.21 -23.19
CA GLU A 120 -3.21 35.95 -23.65
C GLU A 120 -2.30 34.73 -23.38
N GLN A 121 -1.00 34.86 -23.64
CA GLN A 121 -0.02 33.80 -23.31
C GLN A 121 0.07 33.54 -21.80
N THR A 122 0.07 34.60 -20.99
CA THR A 122 0.10 34.52 -19.52
C THR A 122 -1.17 33.84 -18.98
N LEU A 123 -2.32 34.16 -19.57
CA LEU A 123 -3.59 33.49 -19.26
C LEU A 123 -3.53 32.00 -19.62
N ASN A 124 -2.97 31.65 -20.77
CA ASN A 124 -2.82 30.26 -21.20
C ASN A 124 -1.86 29.46 -20.30
N ILE A 125 -0.81 30.09 -19.77
CA ILE A 125 0.09 29.45 -18.79
C ILE A 125 -0.63 29.27 -17.45
N LEU A 126 -1.39 30.27 -16.98
CA LEU A 126 -2.15 30.18 -15.73
C LEU A 126 -3.29 29.16 -15.81
N ASN A 127 -3.96 29.10 -16.96
CA ASN A 127 -5.04 28.16 -17.26
C ASN A 127 -4.53 26.84 -17.84
N SER A 128 -3.21 26.64 -17.92
CA SER A 128 -2.66 25.38 -18.38
C SER A 128 -3.24 24.28 -17.51
N HIS A 129 -3.92 23.33 -18.17
CA HIS A 129 -4.53 22.22 -17.46
C HIS A 129 -3.44 21.47 -16.70
N ASP A 130 -3.80 21.01 -15.50
CA ASP A 130 -3.00 19.98 -14.86
C ASP A 130 -2.96 18.81 -15.84
N TYR A 131 -1.82 18.59 -16.48
CA TYR A 131 -1.62 17.45 -17.39
C TYR A 131 -1.62 16.13 -16.60
N SER A 132 -1.87 16.16 -15.29
CA SER A 132 -2.35 15.00 -14.57
C SER A 132 -3.64 14.52 -15.22
N VAL A 133 -3.51 13.51 -16.07
CA VAL A 133 -4.65 12.75 -16.57
C VAL A 133 -5.30 12.14 -15.32
N GLY A 134 -6.40 12.73 -14.89
CA GLY A 134 -7.26 12.13 -13.88
C GLY A 134 -7.66 10.74 -14.34
N THR A 135 -8.03 9.87 -13.41
CA THR A 135 -8.50 8.54 -13.79
C THR A 135 -9.65 8.64 -14.79
N PRO A 136 -9.54 8.09 -16.01
CA PRO A 136 -10.63 8.13 -16.97
C PRO A 136 -11.87 7.44 -16.38
N PRO A 137 -13.10 7.87 -16.71
CA PRO A 137 -14.30 7.23 -16.22
C PRO A 137 -14.33 5.77 -16.65
N VAL A 138 -14.40 4.87 -15.67
CA VAL A 138 -14.38 3.43 -15.87
C VAL A 138 -15.82 2.96 -16.07
N THR A 139 -16.10 2.31 -17.20
CA THR A 139 -17.39 1.67 -17.47
C THR A 139 -17.36 0.20 -17.06
N GLU A 140 -18.54 -0.40 -16.84
CA GLU A 140 -18.67 -1.84 -16.59
C GLU A 140 -18.03 -2.67 -17.72
N ALA A 141 -18.26 -2.28 -18.98
CA ALA A 141 -17.63 -2.92 -20.14
C ALA A 141 -16.09 -2.86 -20.12
N HIS A 142 -15.50 -1.82 -19.53
CA HIS A 142 -14.06 -1.73 -19.35
C HIS A 142 -13.57 -2.72 -18.27
N LEU A 143 -14.31 -2.84 -17.16
CA LEU A 143 -13.99 -3.81 -16.10
C LEU A 143 -14.11 -5.25 -16.62
N ASP A 144 -15.17 -5.59 -17.35
CA ASP A 144 -15.36 -6.90 -17.97
C ASP A 144 -14.20 -7.25 -18.92
N LEU A 145 -13.72 -6.25 -19.67
CA LEU A 145 -12.56 -6.43 -20.53
C LEU A 145 -11.30 -6.71 -19.72
N MET A 146 -11.08 -5.96 -18.62
CA MET A 146 -9.93 -6.18 -17.74
C MET A 146 -9.96 -7.56 -17.08
N TYR A 147 -11.12 -8.02 -16.61
CA TYR A 147 -11.29 -9.38 -16.07
C TYR A 147 -10.84 -10.43 -17.09
N LYS A 148 -11.36 -10.35 -18.32
CA LYS A 148 -11.01 -11.29 -19.41
C LYS A 148 -9.56 -11.20 -19.86
N MET A 149 -8.95 -10.02 -19.81
CA MET A 149 -7.55 -9.84 -20.20
C MET A 149 -6.57 -10.34 -19.14
N VAL A 150 -6.85 -10.04 -17.87
CA VAL A 150 -5.90 -10.27 -16.76
C VAL A 150 -6.13 -11.62 -16.10
N LEU A 151 -7.39 -11.94 -15.77
CA LEU A 151 -7.75 -13.18 -15.05
C LEU A 151 -8.35 -14.24 -15.98
N GLY A 152 -8.68 -13.87 -17.21
CA GLY A 152 -9.23 -14.76 -18.23
C GLY A 152 -10.75 -14.87 -18.21
N ASP A 153 -11.38 -14.72 -17.04
CA ASP A 153 -12.82 -14.60 -16.87
C ASP A 153 -13.16 -13.86 -15.56
N ASP A 154 -14.45 -13.65 -15.30
CA ASP A 154 -14.93 -13.06 -14.06
C ASP A 154 -14.61 -13.94 -12.84
N VAL A 155 -14.33 -13.32 -11.70
CA VAL A 155 -13.94 -14.04 -10.47
C VAL A 155 -15.03 -15.01 -10.01
N THR A 156 -16.30 -14.70 -10.25
CA THR A 156 -17.43 -15.60 -9.96
C THR A 156 -17.35 -16.91 -10.75
N GLU A 157 -16.93 -16.85 -12.02
CA GLU A 157 -16.70 -18.05 -12.84
C GLU A 157 -15.45 -18.78 -12.36
N LEU A 158 -14.37 -18.04 -12.05
CA LEU A 158 -13.15 -18.64 -11.52
C LEU A 158 -13.37 -19.42 -10.22
N ARG A 159 -14.27 -18.94 -9.35
CA ARG A 159 -14.65 -19.65 -8.12
C ARG A 159 -15.29 -21.02 -8.40
N LYS A 160 -15.97 -21.22 -9.53
CA LYS A 160 -16.56 -22.52 -9.89
C LYS A 160 -15.48 -23.56 -10.19
N PHE A 161 -14.30 -23.13 -10.64
CA PHE A 161 -13.17 -24.03 -10.83
C PHE A 161 -12.56 -24.52 -9.50
N ARG A 162 -13.00 -24.03 -8.34
CA ARG A 162 -12.53 -24.53 -7.03
C ARG A 162 -12.61 -26.05 -6.93
N ASP A 163 -13.79 -26.61 -7.22
CA ASP A 163 -14.05 -28.05 -7.12
C ASP A 163 -13.28 -28.81 -8.23
N VAL A 164 -13.08 -28.16 -9.38
CA VAL A 164 -12.33 -28.70 -10.52
C VAL A 164 -10.82 -28.73 -10.27
N ILE A 165 -10.31 -27.75 -9.51
CA ILE A 165 -8.90 -27.59 -9.11
C ILE A 165 -8.62 -28.39 -7.81
N GLY A 166 -9.60 -29.13 -7.29
CA GLY A 166 -9.40 -30.06 -6.18
C GLY A 166 -9.21 -29.40 -4.80
N VAL A 167 -9.68 -28.17 -4.64
CA VAL A 167 -9.64 -27.43 -3.38
C VAL A 167 -10.80 -27.90 -2.50
N ASN A 168 -10.56 -28.96 -1.72
CA ASN A 168 -11.62 -29.71 -1.02
C ASN A 168 -11.58 -29.56 0.51
N GLY A 169 -10.50 -29.00 1.09
CA GLY A 169 -10.38 -28.80 2.53
C GLY A 169 -10.82 -27.42 3.00
N ASP A 170 -11.36 -27.31 4.22
CA ASP A 170 -11.84 -26.05 4.82
C ASP A 170 -10.79 -24.92 4.78
N ILE A 171 -9.52 -25.25 5.04
CA ILE A 171 -8.42 -24.28 5.05
C ILE A 171 -8.06 -23.83 3.63
N GLU A 172 -8.06 -24.77 2.69
CA GLU A 172 -7.73 -24.52 1.29
C GLU A 172 -8.83 -23.68 0.63
N GLU A 173 -10.10 -23.97 0.94
CA GLU A 173 -11.26 -23.19 0.52
C GLU A 173 -11.18 -21.75 1.05
N ALA A 174 -10.86 -21.55 2.34
CA ALA A 174 -10.72 -20.21 2.90
C ALA A 174 -9.58 -19.42 2.24
N GLN A 175 -8.49 -20.09 1.89
CA GLN A 175 -7.33 -19.49 1.21
C GLN A 175 -7.63 -19.18 -0.26
N TRP A 176 -8.35 -20.06 -0.94
CA TRP A 176 -8.85 -19.86 -2.30
C TRP A 176 -9.79 -18.67 -2.37
N ASN A 177 -10.78 -18.61 -1.48
CA ASN A 177 -11.73 -17.49 -1.42
C ASN A 177 -11.01 -16.17 -1.14
N TYR A 178 -10.07 -16.16 -0.20
CA TYR A 178 -9.28 -14.95 0.06
C TYR A 178 -8.44 -14.53 -1.17
N PHE A 179 -7.82 -15.48 -1.86
CA PHE A 179 -7.05 -15.20 -3.08
C PHE A 179 -7.95 -14.59 -4.17
N MET A 180 -9.11 -15.19 -4.41
CA MET A 180 -10.11 -14.69 -5.35
C MET A 180 -10.63 -13.29 -4.99
N ASP A 181 -10.92 -13.04 -3.71
CA ASP A 181 -11.36 -11.71 -3.23
C ASP A 181 -10.30 -10.64 -3.52
N VAL A 182 -9.02 -10.96 -3.33
CA VAL A 182 -7.93 -10.00 -3.59
C VAL A 182 -7.73 -9.79 -5.09
N LEU A 183 -7.90 -10.82 -5.93
CA LEU A 183 -7.86 -10.67 -7.39
C LEU A 183 -8.98 -9.77 -7.91
N GLU A 184 -10.19 -9.95 -7.40
CA GLU A 184 -11.35 -9.11 -7.73
C GLU A 184 -11.08 -7.64 -7.39
N GLN A 185 -10.62 -7.40 -6.17
CA GLN A 185 -10.23 -6.06 -5.72
C GLN A 185 -9.10 -5.49 -6.59
N MET A 186 -8.10 -6.29 -6.94
CA MET A 186 -7.00 -5.82 -7.78
C MET A 186 -7.49 -5.29 -9.13
N ILE A 187 -8.45 -5.96 -9.79
CA ILE A 187 -9.01 -5.48 -11.06
C ILE A 187 -9.80 -4.18 -10.84
N ILE A 188 -10.73 -4.17 -9.89
CA ILE A 188 -11.58 -2.99 -9.63
C ILE A 188 -10.71 -1.79 -9.22
N GLN A 189 -9.74 -1.99 -8.35
CA GLN A 189 -8.91 -0.95 -7.78
C GLN A 189 -7.76 -0.51 -8.70
N SER A 190 -7.36 -1.33 -9.67
CA SER A 190 -6.41 -0.91 -10.71
C SER A 190 -6.97 0.18 -11.62
N SER A 191 -8.30 0.31 -11.65
CA SER A 191 -8.99 1.26 -12.48
C SER A 191 -8.93 2.70 -11.95
N HIS A 192 -8.40 2.95 -10.75
CA HIS A 192 -8.28 4.28 -10.15
C HIS A 192 -7.11 4.42 -9.16
N TYR A 193 -6.77 5.66 -8.80
CA TYR A 193 -5.75 5.94 -7.78
C TYR A 193 -6.20 5.46 -6.40
N THR A 194 -5.26 4.93 -5.62
CA THR A 194 -5.52 4.48 -4.25
C THR A 194 -6.14 5.60 -3.42
N THR A 195 -7.34 5.34 -2.94
CA THR A 195 -8.05 6.24 -2.03
C THR A 195 -7.57 6.06 -0.59
N ASN A 196 -7.82 7.05 0.26
CA ASN A 196 -7.52 6.91 1.69
C ASN A 196 -8.29 5.75 2.34
N ALA A 197 -9.51 5.47 1.89
CA ALA A 197 -10.31 4.36 2.41
C ALA A 197 -9.66 3.01 2.09
N GLU A 198 -9.19 2.82 0.86
CA GLU A 198 -8.49 1.60 0.44
C GLU A 198 -7.15 1.42 1.15
N LYS A 199 -6.39 2.51 1.33
CA LYS A 199 -5.17 2.49 2.14
C LYS A 199 -5.47 2.02 3.57
N GLN A 200 -6.56 2.52 4.17
CA GLN A 200 -6.96 2.10 5.52
C GLN A 200 -7.47 0.65 5.53
N ASP A 201 -8.21 0.20 4.52
CA ASP A 201 -8.60 -1.21 4.39
C ASP A 201 -7.39 -2.14 4.30
N PHE A 202 -6.42 -1.80 3.45
CA PHE A 202 -5.13 -2.51 3.38
C PHE A 202 -4.45 -2.57 4.74
N LEU A 203 -4.29 -1.44 5.43
CA LEU A 203 -3.71 -1.40 6.77
C LEU A 203 -4.54 -2.23 7.77
N ASN A 204 -5.86 -2.22 7.70
CA ASN A 204 -6.69 -3.05 8.57
C ASN A 204 -6.52 -4.54 8.28
N ARG A 205 -6.33 -4.93 7.01
CA ARG A 205 -6.14 -6.34 6.62
C ARG A 205 -4.74 -6.85 6.88
N THR A 206 -3.72 -6.00 6.84
CA THR A 206 -2.34 -6.37 7.24
C THR A 206 -2.26 -6.77 8.72
N PHE A 207 -3.25 -6.40 9.53
CA PHE A 207 -3.39 -6.92 10.89
C PHE A 207 -3.49 -8.45 10.92
N LEU A 208 -4.06 -9.09 9.89
CA LEU A 208 -4.22 -10.55 9.85
C LEU A 208 -2.91 -11.29 9.54
N THR A 209 -1.84 -10.56 9.20
CA THR A 209 -0.55 -11.13 8.82
C THR A 209 0.18 -11.66 10.05
N VAL A 210 0.93 -12.75 9.88
CA VAL A 210 1.64 -13.41 10.99
C VAL A 210 3.00 -12.76 11.27
N ASN A 211 3.63 -12.17 10.24
CA ASN A 211 5.03 -11.73 10.29
C ASN A 211 5.27 -10.57 11.26
N PHE A 212 4.30 -9.67 11.46
CA PHE A 212 4.45 -8.47 12.30
C PHE A 212 3.52 -8.42 13.52
N LYS A 213 3.00 -9.57 13.95
CA LYS A 213 2.10 -9.68 15.12
C LYS A 213 2.64 -9.06 16.41
N GLY A 214 3.96 -9.05 16.59
CA GLY A 214 4.60 -8.45 17.74
C GLY A 214 4.47 -6.92 17.81
N LEU A 215 4.11 -6.28 16.69
CA LEU A 215 3.93 -4.84 16.56
C LEU A 215 2.46 -4.42 16.64
N ASP A 216 1.57 -5.35 16.93
CA ASP A 216 0.14 -5.09 17.05
C ASP A 216 -0.13 -4.01 18.10
N GLY A 217 -0.70 -2.89 17.64
CA GLY A 217 -1.05 -1.71 18.45
C GLY A 217 -0.16 -0.49 18.18
N PHE A 218 0.99 -0.66 17.52
CA PHE A 218 1.74 0.50 17.01
C PHE A 218 0.93 1.23 15.94
N ILE A 219 1.13 2.55 15.85
CA ILE A 219 0.59 3.31 14.72
C ILE A 219 1.34 2.85 13.48
N LYS A 220 0.60 2.46 12.45
CA LYS A 220 1.16 1.93 11.22
C LYS A 220 0.74 2.73 10.00
N THR A 221 1.62 2.75 9.02
CA THR A 221 1.32 3.24 7.67
C THR A 221 2.05 2.41 6.63
N VAL A 222 1.72 2.67 5.37
CA VAL A 222 2.33 2.05 4.20
C VAL A 222 2.90 3.11 3.29
N VAL A 223 4.11 2.83 2.78
CA VAL A 223 4.92 3.68 1.93
C VAL A 223 5.35 2.88 0.70
N GLY A 224 5.21 3.45 -0.49
CA GLY A 224 5.75 2.89 -1.71
C GLY A 224 7.26 3.07 -1.73
N GLY A 225 7.97 2.03 -2.14
CA GLY A 225 9.41 1.90 -1.95
C GLY A 225 9.76 0.77 -0.97
N GLY A 226 10.92 0.17 -1.19
CA GLY A 226 11.55 -0.73 -0.23
C GLY A 226 12.07 0.01 1.00
N SER A 227 12.59 -0.75 1.95
CA SER A 227 13.05 -0.25 3.25
C SER A 227 14.08 0.88 3.14
N ASN A 228 15.02 0.80 2.19
CA ASN A 228 16.04 1.84 1.96
C ASN A 228 15.41 3.17 1.54
N THR A 229 14.40 3.13 0.66
CA THR A 229 13.67 4.34 0.26
C THR A 229 12.95 4.96 1.45
N VAL A 230 12.36 4.14 2.33
CA VAL A 230 11.73 4.65 3.56
C VAL A 230 12.75 5.29 4.49
N VAL A 231 13.93 4.66 4.65
CA VAL A 231 15.04 5.20 5.45
C VAL A 231 15.45 6.55 4.90
N GLU A 232 15.66 6.68 3.58
CA GLU A 232 16.01 7.96 2.92
C GLU A 232 14.94 9.03 3.17
N LEU A 233 13.66 8.71 3.01
CA LEU A 233 12.57 9.65 3.29
C LEU A 233 12.62 10.12 4.76
N LEU A 234 12.84 9.21 5.69
CA LEU A 234 12.93 9.54 7.11
C LEU A 234 14.18 10.37 7.45
N SER A 235 15.35 10.01 6.94
CA SER A 235 16.64 10.63 7.29
C SER A 235 16.95 11.92 6.55
N GLU A 236 16.35 12.14 5.38
CA GLU A 236 16.64 13.30 4.53
C GLU A 236 15.51 14.32 4.48
N GLU A 237 14.25 13.87 4.59
CA GLU A 237 13.08 14.75 4.38
C GLU A 237 12.25 14.97 5.65
N ILE A 238 12.31 14.06 6.63
CA ILE A 238 11.53 14.17 7.89
C ILE A 238 12.41 14.61 9.04
N PHE A 239 13.57 14.00 9.19
CA PHE A 239 14.53 14.29 10.24
C PHE A 239 15.84 14.77 9.63
N ASN A 240 16.70 15.36 10.46
CA ASN A 240 18.07 15.64 10.08
C ASN A 240 18.89 14.35 10.14
N ASN A 241 19.66 14.07 9.10
CA ASN A 241 20.49 12.87 8.99
C ASN A 241 21.45 12.70 10.18
N LYS A 242 21.91 13.80 10.80
CA LYS A 242 22.77 13.75 11.99
C LYS A 242 22.06 13.23 13.24
N ASP A 243 20.74 13.38 13.29
CA ASP A 243 19.91 13.01 14.41
C ASP A 243 19.32 11.60 14.23
N VAL A 244 19.62 10.91 13.13
CA VAL A 244 19.07 9.60 12.78
C VAL A 244 20.13 8.51 12.86
N LYS A 245 19.79 7.38 13.44
CA LYS A 245 20.62 6.16 13.46
C LYS A 245 19.83 4.99 12.89
N VAL A 246 20.38 4.37 11.85
CA VAL A 246 19.78 3.21 11.19
C VAL A 246 20.36 1.94 11.79
N ILE A 247 19.49 0.99 12.15
CA ILE A 247 19.86 -0.27 12.80
C ILE A 247 19.15 -1.43 12.11
N ASP A 248 19.88 -2.48 11.77
CA ASP A 248 19.28 -3.75 11.35
C ASP A 248 18.92 -4.58 12.59
N PHE A 249 17.65 -4.98 12.70
CA PHE A 249 17.18 -5.75 13.85
C PHE A 249 17.76 -7.17 13.85
N LYS A 250 18.45 -7.54 14.94
CA LYS A 250 18.96 -8.90 15.16
C LYS A 250 18.28 -9.58 16.33
N ASN A 251 18.27 -8.91 17.49
CA ASN A 251 17.61 -9.39 18.69
C ASN A 251 17.27 -8.19 19.61
N ALA A 252 16.40 -8.44 20.59
CA ALA A 252 15.88 -7.41 21.48
C ALA A 252 16.94 -6.80 22.41
N ASP A 253 17.89 -7.60 22.92
CA ASP A 253 18.89 -7.14 23.89
C ASP A 253 19.94 -6.23 23.25
N ASP A 254 20.40 -6.58 22.05
CA ASP A 254 21.33 -5.76 21.28
C ASP A 254 20.68 -4.46 20.81
N LEU A 255 19.40 -4.51 20.43
CA LEU A 255 18.63 -3.30 20.11
C LEU A 255 18.52 -2.40 21.33
N PHE A 256 18.16 -2.96 22.48
CA PHE A 256 17.99 -2.20 23.72
C PHE A 256 19.28 -1.50 24.12
N LYS A 257 20.41 -2.20 24.14
CA LYS A 257 21.73 -1.62 24.49
C LYS A 257 22.13 -0.47 23.55
N GLN A 258 21.89 -0.62 22.26
CA GLN A 258 22.21 0.43 21.28
C GLN A 258 21.38 1.68 21.49
N ILE A 259 20.10 1.52 21.84
CA ILE A 259 19.19 2.63 22.11
C ILE A 259 19.50 3.27 23.47
N GLU A 260 19.74 2.47 24.50
CA GLU A 260 20.06 2.94 25.85
C GLU A 260 21.34 3.79 25.88
N SER A 261 22.34 3.42 25.07
CA SER A 261 23.61 4.16 24.97
C SER A 261 23.49 5.56 24.37
N ASP A 262 22.39 5.86 23.68
CA ASP A 262 22.22 7.06 22.87
C ASP A 262 20.93 7.79 23.25
N THR A 263 21.08 8.98 23.84
CA THR A 263 19.97 9.75 24.40
C THR A 263 19.39 10.77 23.43
N THR A 264 20.00 10.98 22.26
CA THR A 264 19.67 12.10 21.37
C THR A 264 19.10 11.69 20.02
N SER A 265 19.47 10.51 19.49
CA SER A 265 19.10 10.14 18.12
C SER A 265 17.71 9.50 17.98
N ILE A 266 17.15 9.53 16.79
CA ILE A 266 15.96 8.79 16.37
C ILE A 266 16.44 7.49 15.72
N PHE A 267 15.88 6.37 16.15
CA PHE A 267 16.29 5.06 15.69
C PHE A 267 15.34 4.56 14.62
N ILE A 268 15.86 4.38 13.41
CA ILE A 268 15.16 3.69 12.33
C ILE A 268 15.64 2.25 12.32
N VAL A 269 14.75 1.32 12.63
CA VAL A 269 15.09 -0.09 12.76
C VAL A 269 14.47 -0.89 11.64
N LYS A 270 15.31 -1.46 10.78
CA LYS A 270 14.88 -2.36 9.71
C LYS A 270 14.56 -3.73 10.29
N ILE A 271 13.39 -4.26 9.98
CA ILE A 271 12.86 -5.51 10.54
C ILE A 271 12.35 -6.44 9.43
N GLU A 272 12.97 -7.61 9.30
CA GLU A 272 12.47 -8.64 8.37
C GLU A 272 11.16 -9.26 8.87
N ASN A 273 11.07 -9.52 10.18
CA ASN A 273 9.86 -10.02 10.85
C ASN A 273 9.91 -9.72 12.35
N MET A 274 8.74 -9.62 12.97
CA MET A 274 8.59 -9.50 14.43
C MET A 274 7.27 -10.14 14.89
N ARG A 275 7.30 -11.46 15.10
CA ARG A 275 6.11 -12.23 15.50
C ARG A 275 5.78 -12.13 16.99
N LYS A 276 6.80 -11.94 17.83
CA LYS A 276 6.66 -11.80 19.29
C LYS A 276 6.77 -10.34 19.68
N ASN A 277 5.91 -9.90 20.59
CA ASN A 277 5.98 -8.54 21.12
C ASN A 277 7.11 -8.44 22.16
N ILE A 278 8.14 -7.66 21.84
CA ILE A 278 9.27 -7.38 22.72
C ILE A 278 9.07 -6.13 23.57
N PHE A 279 8.09 -5.29 23.22
CA PHE A 279 7.83 -3.96 23.81
C PHE A 279 6.85 -3.99 24.99
N ASN A 280 6.38 -5.17 25.40
CA ASN A 280 5.49 -5.35 26.56
C ASN A 280 6.20 -5.12 27.92
N ASP A 281 7.52 -4.96 27.92
CA ASP A 281 8.28 -4.62 29.11
C ASP A 281 8.35 -3.10 29.27
N LYS A 282 8.05 -2.60 30.48
CA LYS A 282 8.09 -1.17 30.84
C LYS A 282 9.41 -0.51 30.49
N LYS A 283 10.53 -1.25 30.46
CA LYS A 283 11.84 -0.72 30.07
C LYS A 283 11.85 -0.08 28.66
N TRP A 284 11.00 -0.55 27.75
CA TRP A 284 10.95 -0.03 26.38
C TRP A 284 10.19 1.27 26.24
N PHE A 285 9.23 1.51 27.12
CA PHE A 285 8.26 2.60 27.00
C PHE A 285 8.90 3.98 26.81
N PRO A 286 9.97 4.37 27.55
CA PRO A 286 10.63 5.67 27.36
C PRO A 286 11.25 5.86 25.96
N TYR A 287 11.54 4.77 25.25
CA TYR A 287 12.24 4.81 23.97
C TYR A 287 11.30 4.71 22.76
N LEU A 288 10.03 4.31 22.96
CA LEU A 288 9.08 4.10 21.87
C LEU A 288 8.82 5.36 21.04
N THR A 289 8.91 6.54 21.66
CA THR A 289 8.72 7.84 21.00
C THR A 289 9.79 8.13 19.94
N ARG A 290 11.00 7.59 20.12
CA ARG A 290 12.17 7.77 19.24
C ARG A 290 12.41 6.59 18.30
N LEU A 291 11.51 5.59 18.31
CA LEU A 291 11.65 4.35 17.56
C LEU A 291 10.72 4.35 16.34
N VAL A 292 11.31 4.15 15.15
CA VAL A 292 10.59 3.93 13.90
C VAL A 292 11.00 2.58 13.34
N LEU A 293 10.06 1.65 13.25
CA LEU A 293 10.31 0.31 12.73
C LEU A 293 9.88 0.25 11.27
N VAL A 294 10.76 -0.23 10.41
CA VAL A 294 10.57 -0.28 8.95
C VAL A 294 10.63 -1.72 8.48
N ASP A 295 9.59 -2.15 7.78
CA ASP A 295 9.48 -3.46 7.14
C ASP A 295 10.54 -3.63 6.06
N ASP A 296 11.45 -4.57 6.31
CA ASP A 296 12.51 -5.05 5.42
C ASP A 296 12.29 -6.52 5.04
N SER A 297 11.03 -6.97 5.05
CA SER A 297 10.70 -8.35 4.70
C SER A 297 10.88 -8.61 3.20
N PRO A 298 11.07 -9.87 2.79
CA PRO A 298 11.12 -10.21 1.37
C PRO A 298 9.88 -9.74 0.60
N GLU A 299 8.70 -9.79 1.22
CA GLU A 299 7.46 -9.31 0.62
C GLU A 299 7.45 -7.78 0.39
N SER A 300 8.21 -7.02 1.20
CA SER A 300 8.39 -5.58 1.06
C SER A 300 9.24 -5.27 -0.15
N GLU A 301 10.38 -5.96 -0.28
CA GLU A 301 11.28 -5.85 -1.42
C GLU A 301 10.58 -6.25 -2.73
N SER A 302 9.81 -7.34 -2.71
CA SER A 302 9.14 -7.87 -3.89
C SER A 302 8.02 -6.99 -4.42
N THR A 303 7.25 -6.37 -3.53
CA THR A 303 6.14 -5.48 -3.91
C THR A 303 6.53 -4.02 -3.97
N ASN A 304 7.77 -3.70 -3.60
CA ASN A 304 8.26 -2.34 -3.40
C ASN A 304 7.29 -1.52 -2.51
N THR A 305 6.83 -2.13 -1.43
CA THR A 305 5.84 -1.57 -0.51
C THR A 305 6.20 -1.93 0.92
N SER A 306 6.61 -0.94 1.70
CA SER A 306 7.07 -1.11 3.08
C SER A 306 6.02 -0.65 4.09
N LEU A 307 5.79 -1.48 5.12
CA LEU A 307 5.08 -1.06 6.32
C LEU A 307 6.01 -0.29 7.26
N VAL A 308 5.48 0.75 7.89
CA VAL A 308 6.20 1.55 8.88
C VAL A 308 5.39 1.61 10.15
N PHE A 309 6.00 1.24 11.27
CA PHE A 309 5.40 1.23 12.59
C PHE A 309 6.11 2.22 13.50
N CYS A 310 5.36 3.05 14.21
CA CYS A 310 5.92 3.97 15.20
C CYS A 310 4.89 4.32 16.27
N PHE A 311 5.36 4.86 17.39
CA PHE A 311 4.48 5.38 18.43
C PHE A 311 3.94 6.78 18.10
N HIS A 312 4.69 7.57 17.33
CA HIS A 312 4.43 8.99 17.15
C HIS A 312 3.60 9.30 15.88
N ASN A 313 2.40 9.85 16.07
CA ASN A 313 1.45 10.14 14.98
C ASN A 313 1.96 11.17 13.94
N LYS A 314 2.68 12.23 14.36
CA LYS A 314 3.24 13.23 13.44
C LYS A 314 4.27 12.65 12.49
N ILE A 315 5.04 11.62 12.88
CA ILE A 315 5.97 10.94 11.98
C ILE A 315 5.17 10.33 10.82
N VAL A 316 4.13 9.54 11.12
CA VAL A 316 3.26 8.93 10.10
C VAL A 316 2.59 9.98 9.20
N ASN A 317 2.03 11.02 9.81
CA ASN A 317 1.34 12.07 9.05
C ASN A 317 2.30 12.83 8.13
N THR A 318 3.53 13.06 8.58
CA THR A 318 4.57 13.71 7.79
C THR A 318 5.06 12.80 6.67
N LEU A 319 5.34 11.53 7.00
CA LEU A 319 5.76 10.52 6.04
C LEU A 319 4.74 10.31 4.93
N ASN A 320 3.45 10.25 5.25
CA ASN A 320 2.40 10.15 4.23
C ASN A 320 2.42 11.34 3.26
N LYS A 321 2.62 12.56 3.77
CA LYS A 321 2.69 13.78 2.93
C LYS A 321 3.93 13.79 2.05
N VAL A 322 5.10 13.47 2.62
CA VAL A 322 6.38 13.46 1.91
C VAL A 322 6.36 12.35 0.84
N HIS A 323 5.92 11.15 1.19
CA HIS A 323 5.76 10.02 0.28
C HIS A 323 4.93 10.40 -0.95
N THR A 324 3.68 10.86 -0.74
CA THR A 324 2.77 11.18 -1.85
C THR A 324 3.35 12.24 -2.79
N LYS A 325 4.19 13.12 -2.26
CA LYS A 325 4.80 14.22 -3.01
C LYS A 325 6.05 13.81 -3.79
N LYS A 326 6.85 12.88 -3.25
CA LYS A 326 8.11 12.43 -3.86
C LYS A 326 7.93 11.25 -4.80
N LEU A 327 7.11 10.29 -4.39
CA LEU A 327 6.96 9.00 -5.06
C LEU A 327 5.58 8.84 -5.72
N GLY A 328 4.65 9.76 -5.45
CA GLY A 328 3.29 9.70 -5.97
C GLY A 328 2.34 8.91 -5.09
N ALA A 329 1.12 8.67 -5.60
CA ALA A 329 0.15 7.84 -4.91
C ALA A 329 0.63 6.37 -4.90
N LEU A 330 0.22 5.64 -3.85
CA LEU A 330 0.41 4.19 -3.82
C LEU A 330 -0.34 3.54 -5.00
N ALA A 331 0.15 2.39 -5.46
CA ALA A 331 -0.54 1.60 -6.47
C ALA A 331 -1.34 0.48 -5.80
N ASN A 332 -2.66 0.44 -6.06
CA ASN A 332 -3.54 -0.61 -5.54
C ASN A 332 -3.08 -2.02 -5.96
N SER A 333 -2.46 -2.16 -7.14
CA SER A 333 -1.89 -3.44 -7.60
C SER A 333 -0.77 -3.94 -6.66
N GLN A 334 0.11 -3.05 -6.20
CA GLN A 334 1.18 -3.39 -5.24
C GLN A 334 0.61 -3.77 -3.87
N LEU A 335 -0.37 -3.00 -3.38
CA LEU A 335 -1.04 -3.27 -2.10
C LEU A 335 -1.74 -4.64 -2.10
N ASN A 336 -2.48 -4.95 -3.17
CA ASN A 336 -3.17 -6.22 -3.29
C ASN A 336 -2.20 -7.40 -3.47
N LEU A 337 -1.14 -7.23 -4.25
CA LEU A 337 -0.08 -8.24 -4.33
C LEU A 337 0.56 -8.50 -2.96
N ARG A 338 0.80 -7.44 -2.18
CA ARG A 338 1.34 -7.57 -0.82
C ARG A 338 0.43 -8.40 0.09
N LEU A 339 -0.89 -8.17 0.02
CA LEU A 339 -1.87 -8.96 0.78
C LEU A 339 -1.85 -10.45 0.40
N ILE A 340 -1.66 -10.78 -0.88
CA ILE A 340 -1.52 -12.17 -1.33
C ILE A 340 -0.26 -12.79 -0.73
N LEU A 341 0.88 -12.10 -0.85
CA LEU A 341 2.17 -12.62 -0.37
C LEU A 341 2.18 -12.83 1.15
N ASP A 342 1.52 -11.95 1.91
CA ASP A 342 1.51 -12.06 3.37
C ASP A 342 0.56 -13.15 3.91
N LYS A 343 -0.51 -13.51 3.19
CA LYS A 343 -1.60 -14.36 3.72
C LYS A 343 -1.78 -15.68 3.00
N VAL A 344 -1.49 -15.76 1.70
CA VAL A 344 -1.66 -16.98 0.93
C VAL A 344 -0.42 -17.86 1.05
N ASN A 345 -0.61 -19.06 1.58
CA ASN A 345 0.47 -20.00 1.85
C ASN A 345 1.05 -20.58 0.54
N ASP A 346 2.38 -20.75 0.49
CA ASP A 346 3.10 -21.36 -0.63
C ASP A 346 2.60 -22.76 -0.97
N LYS A 347 2.30 -23.57 0.04
CA LYS A 347 1.76 -24.92 -0.19
C LYS A 347 0.42 -24.88 -0.95
N ASN A 348 -0.42 -23.91 -0.63
CA ASN A 348 -1.72 -23.76 -1.29
C ASN A 348 -1.55 -23.19 -2.70
N LEU A 349 -0.68 -22.19 -2.89
CA LEU A 349 -0.36 -21.67 -4.22
C LEU A 349 0.19 -22.77 -5.14
N GLU A 350 1.08 -23.63 -4.62
CA GLU A 350 1.60 -24.76 -5.39
C GLU A 350 0.50 -25.77 -5.74
N THR A 351 -0.38 -26.07 -4.79
CA THR A 351 -1.53 -26.96 -5.04
C THR A 351 -2.44 -26.39 -6.12
N PHE A 352 -2.82 -25.11 -6.01
CA PHE A 352 -3.65 -24.43 -7.00
C PHE A 352 -2.98 -24.44 -8.38
N ARG A 353 -1.67 -24.21 -8.43
CA ARG A 353 -0.88 -24.24 -9.66
C ARG A 353 -0.85 -25.63 -10.29
N SER A 354 -0.44 -26.66 -9.56
CA SER A 354 -0.33 -28.03 -10.10
C SER A 354 -1.68 -28.55 -10.60
N CYS A 355 -2.76 -28.27 -9.86
CA CYS A 355 -4.09 -28.68 -10.27
C CYS A 355 -4.59 -27.89 -11.50
N ALA A 356 -4.25 -26.60 -11.60
CA ALA A 356 -4.51 -25.82 -12.82
C ALA A 356 -3.72 -26.35 -14.03
N GLU A 357 -2.42 -26.67 -13.86
CA GLU A 357 -1.57 -27.28 -14.90
C GLU A 357 -2.17 -28.61 -15.40
N GLN A 358 -2.60 -29.48 -14.48
CA GLN A 358 -3.24 -30.75 -14.83
C GLN A 358 -4.54 -30.51 -15.62
N LYS A 359 -5.39 -29.58 -15.17
CA LYS A 359 -6.67 -29.34 -15.85
C LYS A 359 -6.50 -28.73 -17.24
N ILE A 360 -5.48 -27.88 -17.43
CA ILE A 360 -5.11 -27.36 -18.75
C ILE A 360 -4.72 -28.50 -19.69
N ALA A 361 -3.94 -29.47 -19.20
CA ALA A 361 -3.55 -30.65 -19.98
C ALA A 361 -4.75 -31.53 -20.34
N ASP A 362 -5.67 -31.76 -19.40
CA ASP A 362 -6.91 -32.50 -19.66
C ASP A 362 -7.73 -31.84 -20.78
N TYR A 363 -7.92 -30.51 -20.72
CA TYR A 363 -8.63 -29.78 -21.77
C TYR A 363 -7.90 -29.81 -23.12
N GLU A 364 -6.57 -29.83 -23.14
CA GLU A 364 -5.82 -30.02 -24.39
C GLU A 364 -6.03 -31.39 -25.01
N GLU A 365 -6.09 -32.43 -24.19
CA GLU A 365 -6.36 -33.78 -24.65
C GLU A 365 -7.81 -33.91 -25.14
N GLU A 366 -8.78 -33.40 -24.38
CA GLU A 366 -10.19 -33.35 -24.77
C GLU A 366 -10.36 -32.64 -26.14
N LEU A 367 -9.73 -31.48 -26.33
CA LEU A 367 -9.78 -30.75 -27.60
C LEU A 367 -9.21 -31.58 -28.76
N LYS A 368 -8.08 -32.26 -28.56
CA LYS A 368 -7.48 -33.12 -29.58
C LYS A 368 -8.38 -34.31 -29.92
N GLN A 369 -9.02 -34.92 -28.93
CA GLN A 369 -9.98 -36.01 -29.15
C GLN A 369 -11.19 -35.50 -29.96
N PHE A 370 -11.73 -34.33 -29.62
CA PHE A 370 -12.83 -33.73 -30.39
C PHE A 370 -12.45 -33.43 -31.85
N GLU A 371 -11.24 -32.91 -32.09
CA GLU A 371 -10.73 -32.68 -33.45
C GLU A 371 -10.61 -34.00 -34.23
N LEU A 372 -10.05 -35.05 -33.61
CA LEU A 372 -9.93 -36.38 -34.21
C LEU A 372 -11.30 -36.99 -34.53
N GLU A 373 -12.24 -36.96 -33.58
CA GLU A 373 -13.57 -37.56 -33.74
C GLU A 373 -14.43 -36.85 -34.79
N GLN A 374 -14.36 -35.51 -34.87
CA GLN A 374 -15.26 -34.72 -35.72
C GLN A 374 -14.67 -34.41 -37.11
N LEU A 375 -13.34 -34.28 -37.21
CA LEU A 375 -12.68 -33.85 -38.45
C LEU A 375 -11.79 -34.93 -39.06
N GLY A 376 -11.45 -35.99 -38.30
CA GLY A 376 -10.54 -37.06 -38.72
C GLY A 376 -9.07 -36.61 -38.89
N GLU A 377 -8.79 -35.33 -38.68
CA GLU A 377 -7.50 -34.67 -38.87
C GLU A 377 -7.35 -33.54 -37.85
N THR A 378 -6.20 -33.44 -37.18
CA THR A 378 -5.93 -32.40 -36.15
C THR A 378 -5.21 -31.17 -36.67
N GLU A 379 -4.57 -31.23 -37.84
CA GLU A 379 -3.65 -30.18 -38.32
C GLU A 379 -4.30 -29.11 -39.22
N ASN A 380 -5.61 -29.20 -39.51
CA ASN A 380 -6.27 -28.26 -40.41
C ASN A 380 -6.91 -27.07 -39.66
N ASN A 381 -6.12 -26.00 -39.48
CA ASN A 381 -6.53 -24.78 -38.77
C ASN A 381 -7.88 -24.19 -39.21
N LEU A 382 -8.24 -24.26 -40.50
CA LEU A 382 -9.50 -23.74 -41.03
C LEU A 382 -10.71 -24.61 -40.64
N LYS A 383 -10.55 -25.94 -40.66
CA LYS A 383 -11.58 -26.89 -40.22
C LYS A 383 -11.77 -26.82 -38.71
N ASN A 384 -10.68 -26.73 -37.94
CA ASN A 384 -10.72 -26.60 -36.48
C ASN A 384 -11.42 -25.29 -36.08
N LEU A 385 -11.15 -24.17 -36.77
CA LEU A 385 -11.84 -22.90 -36.53
C LEU A 385 -13.36 -23.02 -36.74
N ASN A 386 -13.81 -23.75 -37.77
CA ASN A 386 -15.23 -23.97 -38.00
C ASN A 386 -15.86 -24.88 -36.93
N LEU A 387 -15.19 -25.98 -36.55
CA LEU A 387 -15.63 -26.83 -35.44
C LEU A 387 -15.82 -26.01 -34.15
N TYR A 388 -14.83 -25.18 -33.82
CA TYR A 388 -14.85 -24.30 -32.66
C TYR A 388 -15.91 -23.21 -32.76
N LYS A 389 -16.24 -22.72 -33.96
CA LYS A 389 -17.31 -21.73 -34.17
C LYS A 389 -18.71 -22.30 -34.06
N PHE A 390 -18.94 -23.58 -34.34
CA PHE A 390 -20.28 -24.15 -34.37
C PHE A 390 -20.60 -25.05 -33.18
N ASN A 391 -19.61 -25.58 -32.47
CA ASN A 391 -19.83 -26.41 -31.29
C ASN A 391 -19.72 -25.60 -29.99
N ASN A 392 -20.85 -25.39 -29.30
CA ASN A 392 -20.88 -24.64 -28.04
C ASN A 392 -20.11 -25.31 -26.89
N PHE A 393 -20.04 -26.64 -26.88
CA PHE A 393 -19.27 -27.37 -25.87
C PHE A 393 -17.76 -27.12 -26.03
N VAL A 394 -17.27 -27.20 -27.27
CA VAL A 394 -15.86 -26.94 -27.57
C VAL A 394 -15.48 -25.48 -27.32
N LYS A 395 -16.39 -24.53 -27.61
CA LYS A 395 -16.19 -23.12 -27.20
C LYS A 395 -16.02 -22.96 -25.69
N GLN A 396 -16.81 -23.68 -24.91
CA GLN A 396 -16.75 -23.60 -23.46
C GLN A 396 -15.40 -24.15 -22.97
N ILE A 397 -14.96 -25.31 -23.47
CA ILE A 397 -13.62 -25.85 -23.14
C ILE A 397 -12.52 -24.85 -23.47
N ILE A 398 -12.56 -24.18 -24.63
CA ILE A 398 -11.55 -23.17 -24.99
C ILE A 398 -11.56 -21.98 -24.03
N LYS A 399 -12.75 -21.50 -23.63
CA LYS A 399 -12.88 -20.41 -22.66
C LYS A 399 -12.37 -20.80 -21.29
N ASP A 400 -12.80 -21.96 -20.78
CA ASP A 400 -12.40 -22.48 -19.48
C ASP A 400 -10.88 -22.72 -19.43
N LYS A 401 -10.32 -23.34 -20.48
CA LYS A 401 -8.87 -23.51 -20.63
C LYS A 401 -8.15 -22.16 -20.59
N TYR A 402 -8.64 -21.16 -21.32
CA TYR A 402 -8.03 -19.83 -21.32
C TYR A 402 -8.08 -19.17 -19.93
N ALA A 403 -9.22 -19.26 -19.24
CA ALA A 403 -9.38 -18.75 -17.88
C ALA A 403 -8.43 -19.40 -16.89
N ILE A 404 -8.36 -20.74 -16.87
CA ILE A 404 -7.45 -21.48 -15.99
C ILE A 404 -5.99 -21.21 -16.34
N THR A 405 -5.64 -21.06 -17.63
CA THR A 405 -4.29 -20.70 -18.06
C THR A 405 -3.89 -19.32 -17.52
N LYS A 406 -4.77 -18.32 -17.60
CA LYS A 406 -4.49 -16.98 -17.05
C LYS A 406 -4.35 -16.99 -15.53
N LEU A 407 -5.21 -17.74 -14.84
CA LEU A 407 -5.10 -17.92 -13.41
C LEU A 407 -3.79 -18.61 -13.01
N HIS A 408 -3.41 -19.67 -13.73
CA HIS A 408 -2.13 -20.37 -13.57
C HIS A 408 -0.95 -19.40 -13.72
N ASP A 409 -0.91 -18.64 -14.82
CA ASP A 409 0.18 -17.70 -15.11
C ASP A 409 0.29 -16.62 -14.03
N PHE A 410 -0.84 -16.17 -13.49
CA PHE A 410 -0.87 -15.24 -12.37
C PHE A 410 -0.32 -15.87 -11.07
N ILE A 411 -0.67 -17.12 -10.76
CA ILE A 411 -0.10 -17.83 -9.61
C ILE A 411 1.41 -17.97 -9.76
N VAL A 412 1.89 -18.30 -10.96
CA VAL A 412 3.34 -18.35 -11.28
C VAL A 412 4.00 -16.99 -11.07
N LEU A 413 3.35 -15.89 -11.47
CA LEU A 413 3.84 -14.53 -11.20
C LEU A 413 4.00 -14.29 -9.69
N VAL A 414 2.97 -14.59 -8.89
CA VAL A 414 2.98 -14.42 -7.43
C VAL A 414 4.09 -15.25 -6.80
N GLN A 415 4.26 -16.52 -7.20
CA GLN A 415 5.34 -17.37 -6.71
C GLN A 415 6.72 -16.82 -7.07
N ASN A 416 6.89 -16.31 -8.30
CA ASN A 416 8.14 -15.69 -8.75
C ASN A 416 8.47 -14.41 -7.98
N CYS A 417 7.47 -13.65 -7.52
CA CYS A 417 7.70 -12.48 -6.68
C CYS A 417 8.43 -12.83 -5.38
N LYS A 418 8.27 -14.03 -4.81
CA LYS A 418 8.97 -14.44 -3.58
C LYS A 418 10.47 -14.69 -3.77
N ASN A 419 10.95 -14.80 -5.02
CA ASN A 419 12.35 -15.03 -5.33
C ASN A 419 12.92 -13.89 -6.19
N PRO A 420 13.84 -13.06 -5.66
CA PRO A 420 14.39 -11.92 -6.39
C PRO A 420 14.99 -12.27 -7.76
N LYS A 421 15.65 -13.44 -7.90
CA LYS A 421 16.23 -13.87 -9.18
C LYS A 421 15.17 -14.24 -10.21
N ALA A 422 14.11 -14.91 -9.75
CA ALA A 422 12.99 -15.28 -10.61
C ALA A 422 12.22 -14.03 -11.04
N LEU A 423 11.93 -13.13 -10.10
CA LEU A 423 11.28 -11.84 -10.36
C LEU A 423 12.05 -11.00 -11.38
N GLN A 424 13.38 -10.87 -11.24
CA GLN A 424 14.19 -10.14 -12.22
C GLN A 424 14.13 -10.77 -13.62
N LYS A 425 14.13 -12.10 -13.72
CA LYS A 425 14.01 -12.80 -15.01
C LYS A 425 12.64 -12.57 -15.63
N THR A 426 11.57 -12.69 -14.83
CA THR A 426 10.19 -12.44 -15.27
C THR A 426 10.00 -11.00 -15.71
N ASN A 427 10.48 -10.01 -14.94
CA ASN A 427 10.41 -8.61 -15.32
C ASN A 427 11.13 -8.33 -16.64
N LYS A 428 12.34 -8.89 -16.86
CA LYS A 428 13.04 -8.77 -18.13
C LYS A 428 12.25 -9.36 -19.30
N ALA A 429 11.63 -10.52 -19.10
CA ALA A 429 10.80 -11.16 -20.13
C ALA A 429 9.56 -10.31 -20.45
N LEU A 430 8.86 -9.82 -19.44
CA LEU A 430 7.66 -8.98 -19.60
C LEU A 430 7.99 -7.64 -20.27
N ILE A 431 9.09 -6.99 -19.89
CA ILE A 431 9.57 -5.76 -20.52
C ILE A 431 9.88 -6.02 -22.00
N SER A 432 10.64 -7.07 -22.30
CA SER A 432 10.97 -7.43 -23.68
C SER A 432 9.73 -7.76 -24.52
N GLU A 433 8.75 -8.46 -23.95
CA GLU A 433 7.47 -8.73 -24.62
C GLU A 433 6.68 -7.44 -24.86
N PHE A 434 6.59 -6.57 -23.85
CA PHE A 434 5.92 -5.27 -23.96
C PHE A 434 6.56 -4.41 -25.05
N GLU A 435 7.89 -4.28 -25.06
CA GLU A 435 8.63 -3.55 -26.08
C GLU A 435 8.37 -4.13 -27.47
N THR A 436 8.46 -5.46 -27.62
CA THR A 436 8.25 -6.14 -28.90
C THR A 436 6.84 -5.89 -29.43
N ARG A 437 5.81 -6.07 -28.58
CA ARG A 437 4.41 -5.86 -28.96
C ARG A 437 4.11 -4.40 -29.26
N THR A 438 4.64 -3.47 -28.45
CA THR A 438 4.46 -2.03 -28.64
C THR A 438 5.13 -1.57 -29.94
N LYS A 439 6.33 -2.07 -30.21
CA LYS A 439 7.06 -1.81 -31.45
C LYS A 439 6.31 -2.36 -32.66
N ALA A 440 5.74 -3.56 -32.58
CA ALA A 440 4.93 -4.12 -33.66
C ALA A 440 3.61 -3.36 -33.87
N TYR A 441 2.90 -3.03 -32.78
CA TYR A 441 1.55 -2.50 -32.84
C TYR A 441 1.51 -0.99 -33.09
N ILE A 442 2.33 -0.21 -32.38
CA ILE A 442 2.34 1.25 -32.47
C ILE A 442 3.31 1.73 -33.55
N TYR A 443 4.46 1.07 -33.65
CA TYR A 443 5.57 1.53 -34.48
C TYR A 443 5.84 0.65 -35.71
N ALA A 444 4.95 -0.29 -36.03
CA ALA A 444 5.04 -1.17 -37.20
C ALA A 444 6.44 -1.81 -37.41
N ASN A 445 7.13 -2.16 -36.32
CA ASN A 445 8.48 -2.74 -36.31
C ASN A 445 9.60 -1.84 -36.86
N ILE A 446 9.45 -0.52 -36.84
CA ILE A 446 10.53 0.40 -37.26
C ILE A 446 11.77 0.20 -36.37
N GLU A 447 12.86 -0.33 -36.95
CA GLU A 447 14.06 -0.74 -36.22
C GLU A 447 14.69 0.40 -35.40
N GLN A 448 14.60 1.64 -35.91
CA GLN A 448 15.17 2.86 -35.35
C GLN A 448 14.50 3.35 -34.05
N VAL A 449 13.30 2.85 -33.72
CA VAL A 449 12.61 3.21 -32.48
C VAL A 449 13.11 2.30 -31.35
N GLN A 450 13.77 2.91 -30.36
CA GLN A 450 14.07 2.29 -29.06
C GLN A 450 12.96 2.67 -28.08
N ILE A 451 12.36 1.67 -27.43
CA ILE A 451 11.32 1.84 -26.42
C ILE A 451 11.98 1.47 -25.09
N ALA A 452 12.27 2.50 -24.27
CA ALA A 452 12.94 2.47 -22.96
C ALA A 452 14.43 2.07 -22.94
#